data_AF-A0A0V0YRV8-F1
#
_entry.id   AF-A0A0V0YRV8-F1
#
_cell.length_a   1.000
_cell.length_b   1.000
_cell.length_c   1.000
_cell.angle_alpha   90.00
_cell.angle_beta   90.00
_cell.angle_gamma   90.00
#
_symmetry.space_group_name_H-M   'P 1'
#
loop_
_entity.id
_entity.type
_entity.pdbx_description
1 polymer ?
#
loop_
_entity_poly.entity_id
_entity_poly.type
_entity_poly.pdbx_seq_one_letter_code
_entity_poly.pdbx_strand_id
1 'polypeptide(L)'
;MIFTFYKAQGHGVGSSLVEEDKLGLAIALIEKAKLKEVKLLLPSDVIVADKFAADANSKVVPASAIPDGWMGLDIGPDSIETFNATLDNAKTIIWNGPMGVFEFEKFAFGTDAIAQKLADL
;
A
#
# COMPACT_ATOMS: atom_id res chain seq x y z
N MET A 1 1.15 -6.62 -3.25
CA MET A 1 0.34 -6.14 -4.39
C MET A 1 0.72 -4.74 -4.85
N ILE A 2 0.68 -3.69 -4.00
CA ILE A 2 0.89 -2.29 -4.44
C ILE A 2 2.25 -2.04 -5.13
N PHE A 3 3.31 -2.76 -4.73
CA PHE A 3 4.64 -2.60 -5.34
C PHE A 3 4.71 -3.00 -6.81
N THR A 4 3.86 -3.94 -7.25
CA THR A 4 3.70 -4.25 -8.68
C THR A 4 3.14 -3.03 -9.44
N PHE A 5 2.21 -2.28 -8.85
CA PHE A 5 1.69 -1.04 -9.43
C PHE A 5 2.76 0.06 -9.46
N TYR A 6 3.50 0.26 -8.36
CA TYR A 6 4.56 1.27 -8.34
C TYR A 6 5.68 0.96 -9.34
N LYS A 7 6.10 -0.31 -9.44
CA LYS A 7 7.10 -0.72 -10.42
C LYS A 7 6.58 -0.51 -11.85
N ALA A 8 5.31 -0.82 -12.10
CA ALA A 8 4.65 -0.54 -13.38
C ALA A 8 4.58 0.97 -13.72
N GLN A 9 4.55 1.83 -12.71
CA GLN A 9 4.63 3.31 -12.86
C GLN A 9 6.07 3.82 -12.98
N GLY A 10 7.08 2.95 -12.91
CA GLY A 10 8.50 3.30 -13.03
C GLY A 10 9.18 3.70 -11.72
N HIS A 11 8.56 3.47 -10.56
CA HIS A 11 9.16 3.76 -9.26
C HIS A 11 10.14 2.66 -8.82
N GLY A 12 11.17 3.06 -8.07
CA GLY A 12 12.04 2.14 -7.34
C GLY A 12 11.32 1.56 -6.13
N VAL A 13 11.31 0.23 -6.00
CA VAL A 13 10.58 -0.49 -4.93
C VAL A 13 11.50 -1.30 -4.01
N GLY A 14 12.81 -1.08 -4.08
CA GLY A 14 13.81 -1.81 -3.31
C GLY A 14 13.68 -3.33 -3.48
N SER A 15 13.63 -4.03 -2.34
CA SER A 15 13.42 -5.49 -2.27
C SER A 15 11.96 -5.88 -1.98
N SER A 16 11.01 -4.96 -2.21
CA SER A 16 9.58 -5.24 -1.99
C SER A 16 9.06 -6.33 -2.94
N LEU A 17 8.04 -7.06 -2.49
CA LEU A 17 7.46 -8.15 -3.27
C LEU A 17 6.73 -7.63 -4.52
N VAL A 18 7.22 -8.04 -5.70
CA VAL A 18 6.67 -7.69 -7.01
C VAL A 18 6.38 -8.93 -7.83
N GLU A 19 5.22 -8.94 -8.48
CA GLU A 19 4.84 -9.95 -9.46
C GLU A 19 5.26 -9.47 -10.86
N GLU A 20 6.49 -9.83 -11.26
CA GLU A 20 7.09 -9.36 -12.53
C GLU A 20 6.25 -9.71 -13.77
N ASP A 21 5.60 -10.88 -13.76
CA ASP A 21 4.74 -11.33 -14.86
C ASP A 21 3.40 -10.58 -14.93
N LYS A 22 3.08 -9.77 -13.92
CA LYS A 22 1.83 -8.98 -13.84
C LYS A 22 2.02 -7.49 -14.12
N LEU A 23 3.23 -7.02 -14.43
CA LEU A 23 3.48 -5.60 -14.70
C LEU A 23 2.63 -5.06 -15.85
N GLY A 24 2.52 -5.80 -16.96
CA GLY A 24 1.66 -5.41 -18.09
C GLY A 24 0.18 -5.31 -17.71
N LEU A 25 -0.29 -6.20 -16.83
CA LEU A 25 -1.66 -6.13 -16.30
C LEU A 25 -1.85 -4.91 -15.40
N ALA A 26 -0.90 -4.59 -14.52
CA ALA A 26 -0.97 -3.42 -13.66
C ALA A 26 -1.06 -2.12 -14.46
N ILE A 27 -0.26 -1.97 -15.52
CA ILE A 27 -0.34 -0.82 -16.45
C ILE A 27 -1.75 -0.71 -17.04
N ALA A 28 -2.27 -1.81 -17.62
CA ALA A 28 -3.60 -1.83 -18.22
C ALA A 28 -4.72 -1.49 -17.22
N LEU A 29 -4.60 -1.91 -15.96
CA LEU A 29 -5.55 -1.58 -14.90
C LEU A 29 -5.50 -0.09 -14.51
N ILE A 30 -4.31 0.50 -14.41
CA ILE A 30 -4.14 1.94 -14.16
C ILE A 30 -4.79 2.76 -15.28
N GLU A 31 -4.53 2.41 -16.54
CA GLU A 31 -5.12 3.09 -17.70
C GLU A 31 -6.64 2.93 -17.73
N LYS A 32 -7.14 1.71 -17.49
CA LYS A 32 -8.58 1.44 -17.44
C LYS A 32 -9.28 2.22 -16.32
N ALA A 33 -8.65 2.35 -15.16
CA ALA A 33 -9.20 3.16 -14.05
C ALA A 33 -9.31 4.63 -14.48
N LYS A 34 -8.28 5.20 -15.12
CA LYS A 34 -8.30 6.57 -15.65
C LYS A 34 -9.41 6.77 -16.70
N LEU A 35 -9.51 5.87 -17.68
CA LEU A 35 -10.53 5.93 -18.74
C LEU A 35 -11.97 5.84 -18.21
N LYS A 36 -12.16 5.15 -17.08
CA LYS A 36 -13.45 5.00 -16.42
C LYS A 36 -13.70 6.03 -15.31
N GLU A 37 -12.80 6.99 -15.14
CA GLU A 37 -12.86 8.01 -14.08
C GLU A 37 -12.96 7.39 -12.67
N VAL A 38 -12.40 6.19 -12.50
CA VAL A 38 -12.29 5.51 -11.21
C VAL A 38 -11.08 6.07 -10.48
N LYS A 39 -11.30 6.62 -9.27
CA LYS A 39 -10.24 7.10 -8.40
C LYS A 39 -9.45 5.91 -7.84
N LEU A 40 -8.41 5.47 -8.57
CA LEU A 40 -7.45 4.48 -8.09
C LEU A 40 -6.49 5.14 -7.10
N LEU A 41 -6.68 4.84 -5.82
CA LEU A 41 -5.82 5.31 -4.74
C LEU A 41 -4.74 4.27 -4.44
N LEU A 42 -3.48 4.69 -4.51
CA LEU A 42 -2.33 3.93 -4.03
C LEU A 42 -1.70 4.71 -2.85
N PRO A 43 -1.12 4.04 -1.86
CA PRO A 43 -0.41 4.70 -0.77
C PRO A 43 0.64 5.71 -1.27
N SER A 44 0.76 6.86 -0.61
CA SER A 44 1.79 7.87 -0.90
C SER A 44 3.09 7.60 -0.14
N ASP A 45 2.98 6.93 1.00
CA ASP A 45 4.05 6.57 1.93
C ASP A 45 3.85 5.15 2.45
N VAL A 46 4.95 4.53 2.87
CA VAL A 46 4.99 3.14 3.32
C VAL A 46 5.94 2.97 4.49
N ILE A 47 5.64 2.00 5.34
CA ILE A 47 6.58 1.50 6.34
C ILE A 47 7.46 0.45 5.66
N VAL A 48 8.76 0.71 5.61
CA VAL A 48 9.76 -0.22 5.06
C VAL A 48 10.57 -0.88 6.15
N ALA A 49 11.07 -2.08 5.88
CA ALA A 49 11.96 -2.84 6.75
C ALA A 49 13.19 -3.36 6.02
N ASP A 50 14.26 -3.63 6.77
CA ASP A 50 15.52 -4.20 6.26
C ASP A 50 15.47 -5.73 6.11
N LYS A 51 14.48 -6.39 6.71
CA LYS A 51 14.21 -7.83 6.57
C LYS A 51 12.73 -8.13 6.83
N PHE A 52 12.25 -9.27 6.33
CA PHE A 52 10.91 -9.80 6.64
C PHE A 52 10.93 -10.50 8.00
N ALA A 53 10.82 -9.74 9.09
CA ALA A 53 10.76 -10.27 10.44
C ALA A 53 10.11 -9.28 11.41
N ALA A 54 9.50 -9.78 12.48
CA ALA A 54 8.87 -8.94 13.52
C ALA A 54 9.86 -7.98 14.21
N ASP A 55 11.14 -8.36 14.31
CA ASP A 55 12.21 -7.61 14.96
C ASP A 55 12.99 -6.70 14.00
N ALA A 56 12.57 -6.58 12.73
CA ALA A 56 13.28 -5.80 11.72
C ALA A 56 13.39 -4.32 12.08
N ASN A 57 14.45 -3.66 11.60
CA ASN A 57 14.51 -2.20 11.65
C ASN A 57 13.47 -1.65 10.67
N SER A 58 12.79 -0.58 11.04
CA SER A 58 11.76 0.02 10.19
C SER A 58 11.85 1.54 10.15
N LYS A 59 11.31 2.11 9.07
CA LYS A 59 11.12 3.56 8.91
C LYS A 59 10.00 3.83 7.92
N VAL A 60 9.40 5.01 8.01
CA VAL A 60 8.46 5.51 7.01
C VAL A 60 9.25 6.19 5.90
N VAL A 61 8.87 5.93 4.64
CA VAL A 61 9.42 6.60 3.46
C VAL A 61 8.31 6.91 2.47
N PRO A 62 8.48 7.91 1.58
CA PRO A 62 7.62 8.06 0.41
C PRO A 62 7.64 6.76 -0.42
N ALA A 63 6.49 6.35 -0.95
CA ALA A 63 6.38 5.14 -1.77
C ALA A 63 7.23 5.22 -3.06
N SER A 64 7.59 6.43 -3.49
CA SER A 64 8.47 6.70 -4.63
C SER A 64 9.96 6.68 -4.30
N ALA A 65 10.34 6.52 -3.04
CA ALA A 65 11.71 6.64 -2.54
C ALA A 65 12.11 5.48 -1.60
N ILE A 66 11.65 4.26 -1.91
CA ILE A 66 12.03 3.05 -1.18
C ILE A 66 13.53 2.77 -1.40
N PRO A 67 14.36 2.74 -0.35
CA PRO A 67 15.79 2.47 -0.50
C PRO A 67 16.09 1.05 -0.98
N ASP A 68 17.22 0.88 -1.68
CA ASP A 68 17.71 -0.45 -2.07
C ASP A 68 17.95 -1.34 -0.83
N GLY A 69 17.58 -2.62 -0.95
CA GLY A 69 17.66 -3.59 0.14
C GLY A 69 16.55 -3.50 1.18
N TRP A 70 15.71 -2.45 1.15
CA TRP A 70 14.54 -2.32 2.02
C TRP A 70 13.28 -2.79 1.30
N MET A 71 12.29 -3.27 2.05
CA MET A 71 11.00 -3.74 1.53
C MET A 71 9.84 -3.10 2.28
N GLY A 72 8.80 -2.68 1.56
CA GLY A 72 7.60 -2.15 2.18
C GLY A 72 6.75 -3.28 2.77
N LEU A 73 6.37 -3.12 4.05
CA LEU A 73 5.62 -4.12 4.81
C LEU A 73 4.30 -3.59 5.36
N ASP A 74 4.05 -2.27 5.32
CA ASP A 74 2.76 -1.67 5.66
C ASP A 74 2.62 -0.29 4.99
N ILE A 75 1.42 0.29 5.02
CA ILE A 75 1.16 1.66 4.57
C ILE A 75 1.59 2.68 5.63
N GLY A 76 2.02 3.86 5.19
CA GLY A 76 2.43 4.94 6.08
C GLY A 76 1.26 5.80 6.58
N PRO A 77 1.53 6.70 7.55
CA PRO A 77 0.51 7.57 8.16
C PRO A 77 -0.22 8.47 7.16
N ASP A 78 0.46 9.02 6.14
CA ASP A 78 -0.18 9.94 5.19
C ASP A 78 -1.20 9.20 4.31
N SER A 79 -0.89 7.95 3.97
CA SER A 79 -1.77 7.05 3.23
C SER A 79 -2.98 6.65 4.06
N ILE A 80 -2.80 6.37 5.35
CA ILE A 80 -3.89 6.07 6.28
C ILE A 80 -4.86 7.26 6.35
N GLU A 81 -4.35 8.48 6.52
CA GLU A 81 -5.17 9.70 6.55
C GLU A 81 -5.98 9.86 5.25
N THR A 82 -5.32 9.71 4.11
CA THR A 82 -5.96 9.83 2.78
C THR A 82 -7.07 8.79 2.59
N PHE A 83 -6.84 7.55 3.02
CA PHE A 83 -7.83 6.48 2.89
C PHE A 83 -9.00 6.70 3.84
N ASN A 84 -8.74 7.10 5.09
CA ASN A 84 -9.79 7.41 6.05
C ASN A 84 -10.72 8.54 5.55
N ALA A 85 -10.14 9.63 5.03
CA ALA A 85 -10.91 10.74 4.46
C ALA A 85 -11.72 10.32 3.23
N THR A 86 -11.21 9.38 2.44
CA THR A 86 -11.95 8.85 1.28
C THR A 86 -13.13 7.98 1.75
N LEU A 87 -12.93 7.19 2.81
CA LEU A 87 -13.94 6.29 3.37
C LEU A 87 -15.12 7.03 4.01
N ASP A 88 -14.94 8.25 4.52
CA ASP A 88 -16.02 9.08 5.08
C ASP A 88 -17.22 9.30 4.14
N ASN A 89 -16.97 9.23 2.83
CA ASN A 89 -17.98 9.47 1.81
C ASN A 89 -18.58 8.18 1.24
N ALA A 90 -18.13 7.00 1.71
CA ALA A 90 -18.54 5.72 1.19
C ALA A 90 -19.86 5.26 1.82
N LYS A 91 -20.81 4.84 0.99
CA LYS A 91 -22.10 4.25 1.44
C LYS A 91 -22.10 2.73 1.44
N THR A 92 -21.14 2.13 0.75
CA THR A 92 -21.02 0.68 0.59
C THR A 92 -19.55 0.38 0.38
N ILE A 93 -19.06 -0.60 1.14
CA ILE A 93 -17.65 -0.91 1.20
C ILE A 93 -17.48 -2.42 1.03
N ILE A 94 -16.55 -2.79 0.17
CA ILE A 94 -16.04 -4.15 0.05
C ILE A 94 -14.56 -4.08 0.36
N TRP A 95 -14.15 -4.71 1.45
CA TRP A 95 -12.76 -4.78 1.86
C TRP A 95 -12.25 -6.21 1.71
N ASN A 96 -11.18 -6.37 0.93
CA ASN A 96 -10.53 -7.66 0.73
C ASN A 96 -9.01 -7.49 0.71
N GLY A 97 -8.35 -8.10 1.68
CA GLY A 97 -6.90 -8.08 1.84
C GLY A 97 -6.40 -7.06 2.86
N PRO A 98 -5.38 -7.40 3.66
CA PRO A 98 -4.76 -6.48 4.60
C PRO A 98 -3.94 -5.40 3.89
N MET A 99 -3.58 -4.34 4.61
CA MET A 99 -2.76 -3.25 4.09
C MET A 99 -1.25 -3.54 4.17
N GLY A 100 -0.87 -4.44 5.07
CA GLY A 100 0.51 -4.82 5.36
C GLY A 100 0.63 -6.25 5.90
N VAL A 101 1.80 -6.58 6.43
CA VAL A 101 2.11 -7.86 7.09
C VAL A 101 1.61 -7.81 8.53
N PHE A 102 0.27 -7.83 8.68
CA PHE A 102 -0.40 -7.61 9.96
C PHE A 102 -0.11 -8.68 11.02
N GLU A 103 0.48 -9.82 10.62
CA GLU A 103 0.96 -10.84 11.54
C GLU A 103 2.13 -10.37 12.42
N PHE A 104 2.81 -9.29 12.03
CA PHE A 104 3.84 -8.63 12.83
C PHE A 104 3.32 -7.29 13.36
N GLU A 105 3.32 -7.11 14.68
CA GLU A 105 2.77 -5.91 15.35
C GLU A 105 3.29 -4.59 14.77
N LYS A 106 4.58 -4.55 14.40
CA LYS A 106 5.23 -3.37 13.78
C LYS A 106 4.68 -3.01 12.39
N PHE A 107 4.00 -3.92 11.71
CA PHE A 107 3.48 -3.77 10.35
C PHE A 107 1.96 -4.07 10.25
N ALA A 108 1.27 -4.00 11.39
CA ALA A 108 -0.18 -4.16 11.49
C ALA A 108 -0.94 -2.82 11.49
N PHE A 109 -0.25 -1.72 11.78
CA PHE A 109 -0.84 -0.39 12.02
C PHE A 109 -1.77 0.07 10.89
N GLY A 110 -1.36 -0.08 9.63
CA GLY A 110 -2.18 0.31 8.49
C GLY A 110 -3.41 -0.55 8.34
N THR A 111 -3.31 -1.85 8.58
CA THR A 111 -4.45 -2.77 8.53
C THR A 111 -5.44 -2.46 9.64
N ASP A 112 -4.96 -2.27 10.87
CA ASP A 112 -5.78 -1.96 12.03
C ASP A 112 -6.45 -0.58 11.90
N ALA A 113 -5.74 0.42 11.37
CA ALA A 113 -6.29 1.75 11.17
C ALA A 113 -7.46 1.74 10.16
N ILE A 114 -7.31 1.01 9.06
CA ILE A 114 -8.42 0.85 8.09
C ILE A 114 -9.55 0.02 8.71
N ALA A 115 -9.25 -1.07 9.41
CA ALA A 115 -10.26 -1.88 10.08
C ALA A 115 -11.09 -1.07 11.08
N GLN A 116 -10.42 -0.27 11.91
CA GLN A 116 -11.06 0.61 12.89
C GLN A 116 -11.90 1.66 12.18
N LYS A 117 -11.37 2.30 11.13
CA LYS A 117 -12.14 3.27 10.35
C LYS A 117 -13.43 2.68 9.82
N LEU A 118 -13.39 1.46 9.29
CA LEU A 118 -14.57 0.77 8.78
C LEU A 118 -15.59 0.43 9.87
N ALA A 119 -15.13 0.14 11.09
CA ALA A 119 -16.02 -0.10 12.23
C ALA A 119 -16.72 1.19 12.72
N ASP A 120 -16.12 2.35 12.46
CA ASP A 120 -16.62 3.67 12.90
C ASP A 120 -17.56 4.36 11.89
N LEU A 121 -17.78 3.77 10.70
CA LEU A 121 -18.67 4.29 9.64
C LEU A 121 -20.14 3.89 9.86
#